data_AF-A0A7N0ZY36-F1
#
_entry.id   AF-A0A7N0ZY36-F1
#
_cell.length_a   1.000
_cell.length_b   1.000
_cell.length_c   1.000
_cell.angle_alpha   90.00
_cell.angle_beta   90.00
_cell.angle_gamma   90.00
#
_symmetry.space_group_name_H-M   'P 1'
#
loop_
_entity.id
_entity.type
_entity.pdbx_description
1 polymer ?
#
loop_
_entity_poly.entity_id
_entity_poly.type
_entity_poly.pdbx_seq_one_letter_code
_entity_poly.pdbx_strand_id
1 'polypeptide(L)'
;MREDTPSASSIAPPEEEAETSSELLLFPGLPNDVGIQCLARTPRWTHPAASVVSKSWRSVLQCPTFFATRSALSSAQHTLYLSIRTGADFNWFALLNPQNPKSVLQLPRAPSNSLVGAAHAVLGSKIYVVGGSHADVASSNVWIFDCRFNCWEIGPRMRVGREFAAAGVVDGKLYVMGGCVVDTWAKGANWAEVFDPEVRKWAPVSSPVEIRNKWMHASAVIDGRVYALADRGGIVYDPEEKSWEAVETQLDLGWRGRATVIDNVLYCYDYLGKIRGFDVEDNAWKQVMGLGKDLPKFLSGATMANRDGRLVVVWEGAKSARKVSEIWCAEISVWKDGGNGELRGSVDWSDVVLSVPSGSSIVHCLTVKV
;
A
#
# COMPACT_ATOMS: atom_id res chain seq x y z
N MET A 1 49.14 -69.03 -25.03
CA MET A 1 49.74 -67.68 -24.97
C MET A 1 49.98 -67.19 -26.40
N ARG A 2 49.02 -66.46 -26.95
CA ARG A 2 49.23 -65.45 -28.00
C ARG A 2 48.11 -64.43 -27.78
N GLU A 3 48.49 -63.27 -27.27
CA GLU A 3 47.63 -62.10 -27.13
C GLU A 3 47.61 -61.39 -28.49
N ASP A 4 46.44 -61.28 -29.09
CA ASP A 4 46.17 -60.35 -30.20
C ASP A 4 44.99 -59.47 -29.75
N THR A 5 45.29 -58.19 -29.50
CA THR A 5 44.33 -57.15 -29.18
C THR A 5 43.73 -56.60 -30.48
N PRO A 6 42.39 -56.61 -30.68
CA PRO A 6 41.80 -55.92 -31.81
C PRO A 6 41.32 -54.51 -31.47
N SER A 7 41.37 -53.71 -32.53
CA SER A 7 41.16 -52.27 -32.70
C SER A 7 39.88 -51.66 -32.11
N ALA A 8 40.02 -50.38 -31.76
CA ALA A 8 38.97 -49.47 -31.33
C ALA A 8 37.84 -49.33 -32.36
N SER A 9 36.62 -49.59 -31.89
CA SER A 9 35.35 -49.25 -32.54
C SER A 9 34.95 -47.83 -32.11
N SER A 10 34.82 -46.93 -33.08
CA SER A 10 34.32 -45.57 -32.93
C SER A 10 32.82 -45.59 -32.64
N ILE A 11 32.45 -45.47 -31.37
CA ILE A 11 31.07 -45.21 -30.95
C ILE A 11 30.80 -43.71 -31.13
N ALA A 12 29.96 -43.36 -32.10
CA ALA A 12 29.42 -42.02 -32.22
C ALA A 12 28.61 -41.69 -30.94
N PRO A 13 28.72 -40.47 -30.39
CA PRO A 13 27.93 -40.09 -29.23
C PRO A 13 26.43 -40.10 -29.60
N PRO A 14 25.54 -40.42 -28.64
CA PRO A 14 24.10 -40.36 -28.90
C PRO A 14 23.74 -38.92 -29.24
N GLU A 15 22.94 -38.76 -30.30
CA GLU A 15 22.29 -37.50 -30.62
C GLU A 15 21.53 -37.02 -29.38
N GLU A 16 21.94 -35.88 -28.81
CA GLU A 16 21.12 -35.13 -27.88
C GLU A 16 19.85 -34.73 -28.65
N GLU A 17 18.78 -35.50 -28.48
CA GLU A 17 17.43 -35.00 -28.69
C GLU A 17 17.29 -33.79 -27.76
N ALA A 18 17.50 -32.61 -28.32
CA ALA A 18 17.07 -31.37 -27.71
C ALA A 18 15.56 -31.50 -27.52
N GLU A 19 15.14 -31.87 -26.30
CA GLU A 19 13.77 -31.68 -25.84
C GLU A 19 13.48 -30.19 -25.99
N THR A 20 12.96 -29.81 -27.16
CA THR A 20 12.30 -28.53 -27.34
C THR A 20 11.18 -28.51 -26.32
N SER A 21 11.36 -27.79 -25.21
CA SER A 21 10.29 -27.54 -24.27
C SER A 21 9.15 -26.95 -25.09
N SER A 22 8.10 -27.75 -25.35
CA SER A 22 6.96 -27.24 -26.09
C SER A 22 6.41 -26.10 -25.25
N GLU A 23 6.53 -24.87 -25.74
CA GLU A 23 5.94 -23.71 -25.07
C GLU A 23 4.45 -24.01 -24.94
N LEU A 24 4.00 -24.29 -23.72
CA LEU A 24 2.62 -24.69 -23.48
C LEU A 24 1.70 -23.55 -23.92
N LEU A 25 0.93 -23.78 -24.98
CA LEU A 25 0.02 -22.78 -25.54
C LEU A 25 -0.99 -22.29 -24.50
N LEU A 26 -1.20 -20.98 -24.45
CA LEU A 26 -2.21 -20.37 -23.58
C LEU A 26 -3.62 -20.61 -24.10
N PHE A 27 -3.83 -20.42 -25.40
CA PHE A 27 -5.11 -20.63 -26.06
C PHE A 27 -4.87 -21.45 -27.33
N PRO A 28 -5.68 -22.50 -27.59
CA PRO A 28 -5.60 -23.23 -28.85
C PRO A 28 -5.78 -22.28 -30.05
N GLY A 29 -4.84 -22.31 -30.99
CA GLY A 29 -4.92 -21.51 -32.22
C GLY A 29 -4.53 -20.03 -32.11
N LEU A 30 -4.04 -19.57 -30.94
CA LEU A 30 -3.50 -18.22 -30.78
C LEU A 30 -2.02 -18.24 -30.37
N PRO A 31 -1.20 -17.33 -30.92
CA PRO A 31 0.14 -17.07 -30.39
C PRO A 31 0.13 -16.69 -28.90
N ASN A 32 1.16 -17.08 -28.16
CA ASN A 32 1.25 -16.87 -26.71
C ASN A 32 1.28 -15.38 -26.33
N ASP A 33 1.93 -14.53 -27.10
CA ASP A 33 1.97 -13.08 -26.91
C ASP A 33 0.57 -12.45 -27.00
N VAL A 34 -0.23 -12.85 -27.98
CA VAL A 34 -1.65 -12.47 -28.11
C VAL A 34 -2.45 -13.01 -26.92
N GLY A 35 -2.20 -14.25 -26.51
CA GLY A 35 -2.81 -14.84 -25.32
C GLY A 35 -2.54 -14.05 -24.04
N ILE A 36 -1.29 -13.66 -23.79
CA ILE A 36 -0.90 -12.81 -22.65
C ILE A 36 -1.64 -11.48 -22.70
N GLN A 37 -1.72 -10.86 -23.88
CA GLN A 37 -2.45 -9.63 -24.10
C GLN A 37 -3.96 -9.75 -23.80
N CYS A 38 -4.59 -10.87 -24.17
CA CYS A 38 -5.98 -11.14 -23.82
C CYS A 38 -6.16 -11.28 -22.31
N LEU A 39 -5.34 -12.09 -21.65
CA LEU A 39 -5.38 -12.27 -20.19
C LEU A 39 -5.09 -10.95 -19.45
N ALA A 40 -4.18 -10.12 -19.96
CA ALA A 40 -3.77 -8.85 -19.35
C ALA A 40 -4.91 -7.82 -19.33
N ARG A 41 -5.91 -7.95 -20.21
CA ARG A 41 -7.10 -7.07 -20.22
C ARG A 41 -8.19 -7.53 -19.25
N THR A 42 -8.09 -8.74 -18.72
CA THR A 42 -9.09 -9.24 -17.76
C THR A 42 -8.98 -8.50 -16.42
N PRO A 43 -10.11 -8.20 -15.75
CA PRO A 43 -10.11 -7.58 -14.43
C PRO A 43 -9.38 -8.44 -13.39
N ARG A 44 -8.76 -7.79 -12.40
CA ARG A 44 -7.94 -8.50 -11.42
C ARG A 44 -8.70 -9.51 -10.58
N TRP A 45 -9.98 -9.26 -10.32
CA TRP A 45 -10.84 -10.16 -9.57
C TRP A 45 -11.09 -11.51 -10.28
N THR A 46 -10.85 -11.62 -11.59
CA THR A 46 -10.96 -12.90 -12.32
C THR A 46 -9.68 -13.73 -12.24
N HIS A 47 -8.54 -13.17 -11.82
CA HIS A 47 -7.24 -13.83 -11.85
C HIS A 47 -7.18 -15.12 -11.00
N PRO A 48 -7.80 -15.18 -9.80
CA PRO A 48 -7.87 -16.43 -9.05
C PRO A 48 -8.54 -17.56 -9.84
N ALA A 49 -9.66 -17.29 -10.53
CA ALA A 49 -10.34 -18.25 -11.37
C ALA A 49 -9.54 -18.60 -12.63
N ALA A 50 -8.89 -17.61 -13.25
CA ALA A 50 -8.01 -17.83 -14.40
C ALA A 50 -6.80 -18.73 -14.04
N SER A 51 -6.27 -18.64 -12.81
CA SER A 51 -5.10 -19.41 -12.35
C SER A 51 -5.34 -20.93 -12.23
N VAL A 52 -6.61 -21.37 -12.27
CA VAL A 52 -6.99 -22.79 -12.20
C VAL A 52 -7.37 -23.38 -13.55
N VAL A 53 -7.41 -22.58 -14.62
CA VAL A 53 -7.77 -23.04 -15.98
C VAL A 53 -6.70 -23.99 -16.53
N SER A 54 -5.42 -23.64 -16.41
CA SER A 54 -4.29 -24.49 -16.86
C SER A 54 -2.99 -24.12 -16.16
N LYS A 55 -1.98 -25.00 -16.24
CA LYS A 55 -0.62 -24.72 -15.72
C LYS A 55 0.01 -23.51 -16.43
N SER A 56 -0.22 -23.33 -17.73
CA SER A 56 0.29 -22.21 -18.52
C SER A 56 -0.31 -20.88 -18.07
N TRP A 57 -1.63 -20.82 -17.86
CA TRP A 57 -2.29 -19.60 -17.37
C TRP A 57 -1.80 -19.22 -15.98
N ARG A 58 -1.68 -20.22 -15.08
CA ARG A 58 -1.11 -20.01 -13.75
C ARG A 58 0.29 -19.41 -13.83
N SER A 59 1.15 -19.99 -14.68
CA SER A 59 2.53 -19.54 -14.86
C SER A 59 2.60 -18.10 -15.37
N VAL A 60 1.77 -17.74 -16.36
CA VAL A 60 1.70 -16.37 -16.89
C VAL A 60 1.21 -15.37 -15.84
N LEU A 61 0.17 -15.70 -15.07
CA LEU A 61 -0.34 -14.83 -14.01
C LEU A 61 0.66 -14.61 -12.85
N GLN A 62 1.69 -15.45 -12.74
CA GLN A 62 2.78 -15.32 -11.78
C GLN A 62 4.04 -14.71 -12.40
N CYS A 63 3.99 -14.29 -13.66
CA CYS A 63 5.16 -13.77 -14.38
C CYS A 63 5.23 -12.24 -14.30
N PRO A 64 6.42 -11.64 -14.07
CA PRO A 64 6.59 -10.18 -14.13
C PRO A 64 6.19 -9.56 -15.46
N THR A 65 6.42 -10.24 -16.58
CA THR A 65 6.08 -9.74 -17.93
C THR A 65 4.58 -9.59 -18.15
N PHE A 66 3.76 -10.40 -17.47
CA PHE A 66 2.30 -10.24 -17.50
C PHE A 66 1.89 -8.89 -16.91
N PHE A 67 2.40 -8.53 -15.73
CA PHE A 67 2.09 -7.24 -15.10
C PHE A 67 2.68 -6.06 -15.87
N ALA A 68 3.86 -6.20 -16.47
CA ALA A 68 4.40 -5.19 -17.39
C ALA A 68 3.47 -4.97 -18.60
N THR A 69 2.91 -6.05 -19.16
CA THR A 69 1.93 -5.99 -20.25
C THR A 69 0.64 -5.31 -19.81
N ARG A 70 0.13 -5.61 -18.60
CA ARG A 70 -1.04 -4.91 -18.04
C ARG A 70 -0.81 -3.41 -17.91
N SER A 71 0.36 -3.00 -17.43
CA SER A 71 0.72 -1.58 -17.32
C SER A 71 0.79 -0.92 -18.70
N ALA A 72 1.43 -1.57 -19.69
CA ALA A 72 1.53 -1.06 -21.06
C ALA A 72 0.16 -0.93 -21.76
N LEU A 73 -0.80 -1.77 -21.41
CA LEU A 73 -2.15 -1.76 -21.95
C LEU A 73 -3.14 -0.90 -21.14
N SER A 74 -2.66 -0.11 -20.17
CA SER A 74 -3.51 0.67 -19.26
C SER A 74 -4.60 -0.16 -18.57
N SER A 75 -4.32 -1.45 -18.36
CA SER A 75 -5.24 -2.41 -17.73
C SER A 75 -4.92 -2.63 -16.24
N ALA A 76 -3.92 -1.93 -15.70
CA ALA A 76 -3.59 -1.94 -14.29
C ALA A 76 -4.71 -1.28 -13.47
N GLN A 77 -5.12 -1.92 -12.37
CA GLN A 77 -6.29 -1.53 -11.58
C GLN A 77 -5.89 -1.16 -10.16
N HIS A 78 -6.53 -0.11 -9.63
CA HIS A 78 -6.41 0.27 -8.23
C HIS A 78 -7.20 -0.71 -7.35
N THR A 79 -6.46 -1.46 -6.53
CA THR A 79 -6.98 -2.46 -5.58
C THR A 79 -6.81 -1.95 -4.16
N LEU A 80 -7.83 -2.14 -3.32
CA LEU A 80 -7.76 -1.78 -1.90
C LEU A 80 -7.16 -2.92 -1.08
N TYR A 81 -6.26 -2.57 -0.18
CA TYR A 81 -5.61 -3.46 0.77
C TYR A 81 -5.93 -3.01 2.19
N LEU A 82 -6.51 -3.91 2.98
CA LEU A 82 -6.87 -3.67 4.36
C LEU A 82 -5.97 -4.46 5.29
N SER A 83 -5.46 -3.78 6.31
CA SER A 83 -4.83 -4.40 7.48
C SER A 83 -5.79 -4.32 8.65
N ILE A 84 -6.23 -5.48 9.14
CA ILE A 84 -7.15 -5.62 10.28
C ILE A 84 -6.40 -6.30 11.43
N ARG A 85 -6.39 -5.63 12.58
CA ARG A 85 -5.84 -6.19 13.82
C ARG A 85 -6.92 -6.99 14.54
N THR A 86 -6.62 -8.24 14.89
CA THR A 86 -7.48 -9.11 15.71
C THR A 86 -6.65 -9.63 16.87
N GLY A 87 -6.87 -9.10 18.08
CA GLY A 87 -5.99 -9.36 19.21
C GLY A 87 -4.59 -8.79 18.94
N ALA A 88 -3.57 -9.67 18.94
CA ALA A 88 -2.20 -9.31 18.61
C ALA A 88 -1.87 -9.45 17.11
N ASP A 89 -2.69 -10.17 16.34
CA ASP A 89 -2.39 -10.50 14.95
C ASP A 89 -2.84 -9.39 13.99
N PHE A 90 -2.07 -9.18 12.92
CA PHE A 90 -2.39 -8.30 11.81
C PHE A 90 -2.71 -9.13 10.56
N ASN A 91 -3.97 -9.12 10.14
CA ASN A 91 -4.46 -9.86 8.99
C ASN A 91 -4.63 -8.92 7.80
N TRP A 92 -4.13 -9.33 6.64
CA TRP A 92 -4.17 -8.55 5.41
C TRP A 92 -5.20 -9.10 4.43
N PHE A 93 -5.97 -8.21 3.81
CA PHE A 93 -7.00 -8.54 2.83
C PHE A 93 -6.86 -7.66 1.60
N ALA A 94 -7.07 -8.22 0.41
CA ALA A 94 -7.24 -7.46 -0.83
C ALA A 94 -8.72 -7.48 -1.23
N LEU A 95 -9.32 -6.30 -1.43
CA LEU A 95 -10.65 -6.14 -2.02
C LEU A 95 -10.47 -6.00 -3.54
N LEU A 96 -10.59 -7.11 -4.26
CA LEU A 96 -10.35 -7.17 -5.71
C LEU A 96 -11.49 -6.53 -6.51
N ASN A 97 -12.71 -6.58 -5.97
CA ASN A 97 -13.85 -5.81 -6.44
C ASN A 97 -14.69 -5.36 -5.21
N PRO A 98 -14.58 -4.09 -4.79
CA PRO A 98 -15.30 -3.59 -3.62
C PRO A 98 -16.82 -3.67 -3.73
N GLN A 99 -17.38 -3.64 -4.95
CA GLN A 99 -18.82 -3.75 -5.20
C GLN A 99 -19.35 -5.19 -5.16
N ASN A 100 -18.45 -6.17 -5.01
CA ASN A 100 -18.82 -7.57 -4.86
C ASN A 100 -18.20 -8.12 -3.57
N PRO A 101 -19.00 -8.30 -2.49
CA PRO A 101 -18.52 -8.80 -1.20
C PRO A 101 -17.82 -10.16 -1.27
N LYS A 102 -18.03 -10.95 -2.34
CA LYS A 102 -17.33 -12.23 -2.55
C LYS A 102 -15.92 -12.07 -3.12
N SER A 103 -15.53 -10.86 -3.53
CA SER A 103 -14.26 -10.57 -4.19
C SER A 103 -13.19 -10.10 -3.20
N VAL A 104 -13.08 -10.82 -2.09
CA VAL A 104 -12.08 -10.57 -1.05
C VAL A 104 -11.09 -11.72 -1.01
N LEU A 105 -9.80 -11.38 -1.03
CA LEU A 105 -8.71 -12.33 -0.88
C LEU A 105 -8.01 -12.08 0.44
N GLN A 106 -8.02 -13.06 1.34
CA GLN A 106 -7.12 -13.05 2.50
C GLN A 106 -5.69 -13.32 2.02
N LEU A 107 -4.77 -12.48 2.45
CA LEU A 107 -3.38 -12.51 2.03
C LEU A 107 -2.53 -13.30 3.03
N PRO A 108 -1.35 -13.80 2.63
CA PRO A 108 -0.42 -14.43 3.55
C PRO A 108 -0.11 -13.52 4.73
N ARG A 109 0.02 -14.10 5.93
CA ARG A 109 0.39 -13.35 7.12
C ARG A 109 1.78 -12.73 6.95
N ALA A 110 1.94 -11.50 7.44
CA ALA A 110 3.24 -10.88 7.51
C ALA A 110 4.15 -11.74 8.40
N PRO A 111 5.43 -11.96 8.06
CA PRO A 111 6.30 -12.84 8.84
C PRO A 111 6.58 -12.37 10.28
N SER A 112 6.25 -11.11 10.61
CA SER A 112 6.28 -10.57 11.97
C SER A 112 4.86 -10.15 12.37
N ASN A 113 4.29 -10.88 13.33
CA ASN A 113 2.87 -10.76 13.69
C ASN A 113 2.53 -9.57 14.60
N SER A 114 3.47 -8.69 14.94
CA SER A 114 3.17 -7.52 15.77
C SER A 114 4.20 -6.42 15.55
N LEU A 115 3.84 -5.44 14.72
CA LEU A 115 4.61 -4.22 14.50
C LEU A 115 3.70 -3.04 14.81
N VAL A 116 3.37 -2.89 16.10
CA VAL A 116 2.59 -1.72 16.57
C VAL A 116 3.35 -0.46 16.17
N GLY A 117 2.64 0.54 15.63
CA GLY A 117 3.28 1.77 15.18
C GLY A 117 4.15 1.63 13.91
N ALA A 118 4.06 0.54 13.14
CA ALA A 118 4.73 0.49 11.84
C ALA A 118 4.18 1.56 10.88
N ALA A 119 5.09 2.21 10.17
CA ALA A 119 4.72 3.11 9.08
C ALA A 119 4.42 2.31 7.81
N HIS A 120 3.51 2.80 6.99
CA HIS A 120 3.08 2.13 5.77
C HIS A 120 3.16 3.07 4.58
N ALA A 121 3.64 2.56 3.45
CA ALA A 121 3.69 3.33 2.20
C ALA A 121 3.49 2.42 0.99
N VAL A 122 2.93 2.97 -0.08
CA VAL A 122 2.78 2.30 -1.37
C VAL A 122 3.81 2.87 -2.34
N LEU A 123 4.67 2.02 -2.87
CA LEU A 123 5.67 2.40 -3.87
C LEU A 123 5.55 1.42 -5.05
N GLY A 124 5.06 1.92 -6.19
CA GLY A 124 4.71 1.10 -7.34
C GLY A 124 3.62 0.08 -6.98
N SER A 125 3.88 -1.20 -7.29
CA SER A 125 2.97 -2.32 -7.00
C SER A 125 3.26 -3.01 -5.66
N LYS A 126 3.92 -2.33 -4.72
CA LYS A 126 4.38 -2.91 -3.45
C LYS A 126 3.94 -2.07 -2.26
N ILE A 127 3.60 -2.75 -1.17
CA ILE A 127 3.34 -2.13 0.14
C ILE A 127 4.58 -2.32 1.01
N TYR A 128 5.09 -1.23 1.57
CA TYR A 128 6.21 -1.23 2.50
C TYR A 128 5.66 -1.06 3.92
N VAL A 129 5.99 -2.00 4.79
CA VAL A 129 5.73 -1.95 6.24
C VAL A 129 7.07 -1.70 6.92
N VAL A 130 7.21 -0.53 7.51
CA VAL A 130 8.49 0.02 7.94
C VAL A 130 8.53 0.17 9.45
N GLY A 131 9.49 -0.52 10.09
CA GLY A 131 9.69 -0.45 11.53
C GLY A 131 8.51 -1.00 12.32
N GLY A 132 8.04 -0.21 13.28
CA GLY A 132 7.12 -0.63 14.34
C GLY A 132 7.87 -1.27 15.51
N SER A 133 7.14 -1.62 16.55
CA SER A 133 7.71 -2.24 17.75
C SER A 133 7.13 -3.62 18.03
N HIS A 134 8.00 -4.46 18.59
CA HIS A 134 7.66 -5.75 19.14
C HIS A 134 8.16 -5.82 20.58
N ALA A 135 7.25 -6.08 21.54
CA ALA A 135 7.57 -6.05 22.97
C ALA A 135 8.32 -4.77 23.38
N ASP A 136 7.81 -3.62 22.92
CA ASP A 136 8.36 -2.27 23.17
C ASP A 136 9.78 -2.02 22.64
N VAL A 137 10.26 -2.88 21.73
CA VAL A 137 11.54 -2.70 21.03
C VAL A 137 11.26 -2.26 19.59
N ALA A 138 11.68 -1.04 19.25
CA ALA A 138 11.56 -0.53 17.89
C ALA A 138 12.44 -1.31 16.90
N SER A 139 11.90 -1.54 15.72
CA SER A 139 12.50 -2.38 14.69
C SER A 139 13.07 -1.53 13.55
N SER A 140 14.20 -1.94 12.99
CA SER A 140 14.73 -1.38 11.73
C SER A 140 14.35 -2.21 10.50
N ASN A 141 13.57 -3.28 10.69
CA ASN A 141 13.16 -4.15 9.61
C ASN A 141 12.14 -3.46 8.70
N VAL A 142 12.18 -3.86 7.43
CA VAL A 142 11.24 -3.44 6.41
C VAL A 142 10.67 -4.69 5.77
N TRP A 143 9.35 -4.86 5.85
CA TRP A 143 8.64 -5.91 5.14
C TRP A 143 8.01 -5.32 3.89
N ILE A 144 8.18 -6.00 2.77
CA ILE A 144 7.68 -5.57 1.49
C ILE A 144 6.68 -6.61 1.01
N PHE A 145 5.45 -6.20 0.77
CA PHE A 145 4.44 -7.05 0.16
C PHE A 145 4.33 -6.75 -1.32
N ASP A 146 4.67 -7.72 -2.17
CA ASP A 146 4.44 -7.59 -3.61
C ASP A 146 2.99 -7.91 -3.93
N CYS A 147 2.22 -6.88 -4.25
CA CYS A 147 0.81 -7.02 -4.53
C CYS A 147 0.58 -7.87 -5.79
N ARG A 148 1.50 -7.90 -6.76
CA ARG A 148 1.34 -8.70 -7.99
C ARG A 148 1.28 -10.19 -7.70
N PHE A 149 2.17 -10.64 -6.83
CA PHE A 149 2.38 -12.07 -6.53
C PHE A 149 1.80 -12.50 -5.18
N ASN A 150 1.26 -11.54 -4.41
CA ASN A 150 0.73 -11.74 -3.07
C ASN A 150 1.74 -12.41 -2.12
N CYS A 151 2.99 -11.98 -2.15
CA CYS A 151 4.05 -12.55 -1.31
C CYS A 151 4.80 -11.47 -0.53
N TRP A 152 5.28 -11.86 0.65
CA TRP A 152 6.13 -11.03 1.50
C TRP A 152 7.61 -11.30 1.20
N GLU A 153 8.41 -10.25 1.20
CA GLU A 153 9.87 -10.31 1.19
C GLU A 153 10.45 -9.38 2.27
N ILE A 154 11.63 -9.72 2.78
CA ILE A 154 12.38 -8.83 3.67
C ILE A 154 13.17 -7.82 2.83
N GLY A 155 12.96 -6.54 3.12
CA GLY A 155 13.67 -5.44 2.48
C GLY A 155 15.01 -5.13 3.16
N PRO A 156 15.83 -4.26 2.54
CA PRO A 156 17.00 -3.68 3.20
C PRO A 156 16.58 -2.97 4.50
N ARG A 157 17.30 -3.26 5.58
CA ARG A 157 17.02 -2.67 6.90
C ARG A 157 17.35 -1.18 6.90
N MET A 158 16.56 -0.41 7.65
CA MET A 158 16.90 0.97 7.99
C MET A 158 18.15 1.01 8.87
N ARG A 159 18.79 2.18 8.94
CA ARG A 159 19.98 2.39 9.79
C ARG A 159 19.61 2.46 11.28
N VAL A 160 18.38 2.84 11.59
CA VAL A 160 17.87 3.00 12.95
C VAL A 160 16.52 2.29 13.10
N GLY A 161 16.28 1.71 14.28
CA GLY A 161 14.98 1.15 14.63
C GLY A 161 13.94 2.25 14.90
N ARG A 162 12.73 2.09 14.37
CA ARG A 162 11.68 3.10 14.45
C ARG A 162 10.33 2.52 14.84
N GLU A 163 9.54 3.26 15.58
CA GLU A 163 8.11 3.05 15.80
C GLU A 163 7.38 4.39 15.75
N PHE A 164 6.13 4.41 15.26
CA PHE A 164 5.36 5.64 15.04
C PHE A 164 6.11 6.67 14.18
N ALA A 165 6.72 6.17 13.09
CA ALA A 165 7.34 7.01 12.07
C ALA A 165 6.30 7.48 11.04
N ALA A 166 6.60 8.60 10.39
CA ALA A 166 5.90 9.02 9.18
C ALA A 166 6.58 8.40 7.96
N ALA A 167 5.78 8.05 6.96
CA ALA A 167 6.27 7.57 5.66
C ALA A 167 5.53 8.26 4.51
N GLY A 168 6.26 8.53 3.43
CA GLY A 168 5.74 9.12 2.21
C GLY A 168 6.60 8.75 0.99
N VAL A 169 5.98 8.66 -0.17
CA VAL A 169 6.67 8.35 -1.43
C VAL A 169 6.64 9.57 -2.32
N VAL A 170 7.83 10.02 -2.74
CA VAL A 170 8.04 11.15 -3.64
C VAL A 170 9.08 10.73 -4.67
N ASP A 171 8.82 10.99 -5.95
CA ASP A 171 9.71 10.68 -7.07
C ASP A 171 10.27 9.24 -7.05
N GLY A 172 9.41 8.28 -6.73
CA GLY A 172 9.77 6.86 -6.69
C GLY A 172 10.65 6.46 -5.51
N LYS A 173 10.90 7.36 -4.54
CA LYS A 173 11.67 7.08 -3.34
C LYS A 173 10.79 7.12 -2.10
N LEU A 174 11.12 6.26 -1.14
CA LEU A 174 10.37 6.15 0.12
C LEU A 174 11.11 6.91 1.22
N TYR A 175 10.50 7.99 1.71
CA TYR A 175 10.99 8.81 2.81
C TYR A 175 10.36 8.35 4.12
N VAL A 176 11.17 8.22 5.17
CA VAL A 176 10.73 7.81 6.51
C VAL A 176 11.37 8.73 7.54
N MET A 177 10.58 9.26 8.46
CA MET A 177 11.04 10.26 9.43
C MET A 177 10.37 10.11 10.80
N GLY A 178 11.11 10.44 11.87
CA GLY A 178 10.62 10.32 13.24
C GLY A 178 10.68 8.90 13.80
N GLY A 179 10.16 8.76 15.03
CA GLY A 179 9.93 7.46 15.66
C GLY A 179 11.17 6.72 16.17
N CYS A 180 12.33 7.37 16.28
CA CYS A 180 13.58 6.70 16.66
C CYS A 180 13.74 6.56 18.18
N VAL A 181 14.16 5.38 18.66
CA VAL A 181 14.39 5.10 20.10
C VAL A 181 15.68 5.73 20.62
N VAL A 182 15.60 6.80 21.41
CA VAL A 182 16.39 7.13 22.63
C VAL A 182 17.91 6.83 22.84
N ASP A 183 18.78 6.46 21.88
CA ASP A 183 20.24 6.35 22.09
C ASP A 183 21.14 7.34 21.31
N THR A 184 22.19 7.81 21.98
CA THR A 184 23.05 8.96 21.66
C THR A 184 24.02 8.70 20.49
N TRP A 185 24.23 9.73 19.65
CA TRP A 185 25.14 9.82 18.48
C TRP A 185 24.54 9.45 17.10
N ALA A 186 23.99 8.26 16.89
CA ALA A 186 23.48 7.83 15.56
C ALA A 186 22.16 8.52 15.12
N LYS A 187 21.41 9.08 16.08
CA LYS A 187 20.13 9.79 15.85
C LYS A 187 20.25 11.00 14.93
N GLY A 188 21.36 11.73 15.01
CA GLY A 188 21.41 13.05 14.40
C GLY A 188 21.34 12.98 12.88
N ALA A 189 22.17 12.13 12.28
CA ALA A 189 22.23 12.00 10.84
C ALA A 189 21.09 11.15 10.27
N ASN A 190 20.56 10.18 11.02
CA ASN A 190 19.58 9.20 10.53
C ASN A 190 18.18 9.42 11.11
N TRP A 191 17.83 10.63 11.57
CA TRP A 191 16.48 10.88 12.07
C TRP A 191 15.41 10.78 10.96
N ALA A 192 15.80 11.12 9.73
CA ALA A 192 15.06 10.83 8.53
C ALA A 192 15.96 10.03 7.58
N GLU A 193 15.36 9.12 6.83
CA GLU A 193 16.04 8.28 5.85
C GLU A 193 15.20 8.19 4.57
N VAL A 194 15.88 8.02 3.45
CA VAL A 194 15.26 7.78 2.14
C VAL A 194 15.72 6.44 1.61
N PHE A 195 14.78 5.62 1.16
CA PHE A 195 15.03 4.38 0.45
C PHE A 195 14.91 4.63 -1.05
N ASP A 196 15.98 4.28 -1.76
CA ASP A 196 16.02 4.25 -3.20
C ASP A 196 15.83 2.80 -3.69
N PRO A 197 14.72 2.48 -4.37
CA PRO A 197 14.45 1.12 -4.83
C PRO A 197 15.39 0.64 -5.94
N GLU A 198 15.98 1.56 -6.73
CA GLU A 198 16.86 1.22 -7.86
C GLU A 198 18.17 0.63 -7.35
N VAL A 199 18.77 1.27 -6.34
CA VAL A 199 20.00 0.78 -5.70
C VAL A 199 19.75 -0.08 -4.47
N ARG A 200 18.49 -0.21 -4.05
CA ARG A 200 18.03 -0.95 -2.85
C ARG A 200 18.78 -0.54 -1.58
N LYS A 201 18.96 0.76 -1.36
CA LYS A 201 19.72 1.29 -0.21
C LYS A 201 18.99 2.43 0.49
N TRP A 202 19.19 2.48 1.80
CA TRP A 202 18.79 3.61 2.65
C TRP A 202 19.93 4.63 2.76
N ALA A 203 19.60 5.90 2.59
CA ALA A 203 20.49 7.03 2.81
C ALA A 203 19.92 7.97 3.89
N PRO A 204 20.77 8.60 4.71
CA PRO A 204 20.32 9.62 5.66
C PRO A 204 19.76 10.84 4.93
N VAL A 205 18.72 11.43 5.49
CA VAL A 205 18.21 12.75 5.09
C VAL A 205 18.61 13.74 6.20
N SER A 206 19.40 14.75 5.83
CA SER A 206 19.83 15.80 6.75
C SER A 206 18.61 16.49 7.35
N SER A 207 18.55 16.61 8.67
CA SER A 207 17.42 17.19 9.40
C SER A 207 17.91 18.18 10.47
N PRO A 208 17.18 19.26 10.78
CA PRO A 208 17.48 20.13 11.92
C PRO A 208 17.44 19.37 13.26
N VAL A 209 18.18 19.82 14.28
CA VAL A 209 18.25 19.10 15.58
C VAL A 209 16.93 19.22 16.35
N GLU A 210 16.22 20.32 16.17
CA GLU A 210 15.04 20.72 16.94
C GLU A 210 13.83 19.82 16.65
N ILE A 211 13.78 19.21 15.47
CA ILE A 211 12.68 18.34 15.06
C ILE A 211 12.87 16.87 15.48
N ARG A 212 14.06 16.50 15.99
CA ARG A 212 14.47 15.09 16.14
C ARG A 212 13.85 14.34 17.33
N ASN A 213 13.03 15.00 18.15
CA ASN A 213 12.41 14.43 19.35
C ASN A 213 10.90 14.22 19.20
N LYS A 214 10.41 14.06 17.96
CA LYS A 214 8.99 13.95 17.66
C LYS A 214 8.58 12.54 17.25
N TRP A 215 7.42 12.12 17.75
CA TRP A 215 6.71 10.90 17.36
C TRP A 215 5.61 11.30 16.39
N MET A 216 5.43 10.51 15.33
CA MET A 216 4.48 10.83 14.27
C MET A 216 3.19 10.04 14.46
N HIS A 217 2.05 10.72 14.36
CA HIS A 217 0.74 10.06 14.45
C HIS A 217 -0.02 10.08 13.11
N ALA A 218 0.45 10.84 12.11
CA ALA A 218 -0.06 10.81 10.74
C ALA A 218 1.00 11.26 9.74
N SER A 219 0.84 10.86 8.48
CA SER A 219 1.61 11.38 7.36
C SER A 219 0.79 11.40 6.07
N ALA A 220 1.16 12.28 5.15
CA ALA A 220 0.61 12.36 3.80
C ALA A 220 1.65 12.96 2.85
N VAL A 221 1.49 12.70 1.56
CA VAL A 221 2.24 13.38 0.51
C VAL A 221 1.30 14.35 -0.19
N ILE A 222 1.65 15.63 -0.17
CA ILE A 222 0.87 16.71 -0.76
C ILE A 222 1.85 17.49 -1.63
N ASP A 223 1.55 17.62 -2.92
CA ASP A 223 2.33 18.43 -3.86
C ASP A 223 3.85 18.14 -3.79
N GLY A 224 4.22 16.86 -3.91
CA GLY A 224 5.62 16.41 -3.86
C GLY A 224 6.30 16.48 -2.48
N ARG A 225 5.64 17.02 -1.46
CA ARG A 225 6.22 17.19 -0.12
C ARG A 225 5.67 16.18 0.88
N VAL A 226 6.52 15.76 1.82
CA VAL A 226 6.17 14.76 2.83
C VAL A 226 5.76 15.48 4.12
N TYR A 227 4.47 15.43 4.44
CA TYR A 227 3.91 15.97 5.66
C TYR A 227 3.90 14.90 6.74
N ALA A 228 4.38 15.25 7.93
CA ALA A 228 4.44 14.37 9.08
C ALA A 228 3.90 15.10 10.31
N LEU A 229 2.76 14.65 10.84
CA LEU A 229 2.14 15.26 12.01
C LEU A 229 2.65 14.62 13.29
N ALA A 230 2.93 15.49 14.27
CA ALA A 230 3.46 15.16 15.57
C ALA A 230 2.73 15.93 16.67
N ASP A 231 2.80 15.45 17.90
CA ASP A 231 2.06 16.04 19.03
C ASP A 231 2.47 17.49 19.36
N ARG A 232 3.64 17.93 18.89
CA ARG A 232 4.19 19.28 19.13
C ARG A 232 4.49 20.00 17.81
N GLY A 233 3.50 20.12 16.94
CA GLY A 233 3.59 20.76 15.64
C GLY A 233 4.19 19.84 14.58
N GLY A 234 3.44 19.60 13.51
CA GLY A 234 3.90 18.83 12.36
C GLY A 234 5.10 19.46 11.66
N ILE A 235 5.72 18.66 10.80
CA ILE A 235 6.82 19.09 9.94
C ILE A 235 6.53 18.69 8.49
N VAL A 236 7.14 19.42 7.57
CA VAL A 236 7.13 19.16 6.14
C VAL A 236 8.56 19.00 5.68
N TYR A 237 8.83 17.96 4.91
CA TYR A 237 10.09 17.82 4.17
C TYR A 237 9.80 17.98 2.69
N ASP A 238 10.57 18.85 2.06
CA ASP A 238 10.59 19.01 0.61
C ASP A 238 11.81 18.28 0.04
N PRO A 239 11.63 17.17 -0.70
CA PRO A 239 12.74 16.45 -1.31
C PRO A 239 13.45 17.19 -2.45
N GLU A 240 12.75 18.08 -3.16
CA GLU A 240 13.28 18.86 -4.27
C GLU A 240 14.21 19.95 -3.74
N GLU A 241 13.71 20.76 -2.80
CA GLU A 241 14.45 21.85 -2.17
C GLU A 241 15.38 21.38 -1.04
N LYS A 242 15.21 20.13 -0.57
CA LYS A 242 15.91 19.53 0.57
C LYS A 242 15.77 20.38 1.84
N SER A 243 14.61 20.98 2.00
CA SER A 243 14.29 21.90 3.10
C SER A 243 13.31 21.27 4.08
N TRP A 244 13.28 21.82 5.30
CA TRP A 244 12.36 21.43 6.35
C TRP A 244 11.57 22.64 6.80
N GLU A 245 10.27 22.47 6.91
CA GLU A 245 9.33 23.50 7.33
C GLU A 245 8.44 22.99 8.45
N ALA A 246 7.87 23.91 9.23
CA ALA A 246 6.80 23.57 10.15
C ALA A 246 5.50 23.42 9.36
N VAL A 247 4.66 22.44 9.75
CA VAL A 247 3.30 22.40 9.23
C VAL A 247 2.57 23.66 9.64
N GLU A 248 1.88 24.27 8.69
CA GLU A 248 1.09 25.47 8.93
C GLU A 248 0.01 25.23 9.99
N THR A 249 -0.21 26.21 10.85
CA THR A 249 -1.13 26.11 11.99
C THR A 249 -2.56 25.74 11.57
N GLN A 250 -3.03 26.22 10.41
CA GLN A 250 -4.37 25.90 9.91
C GLN A 250 -4.49 24.40 9.58
N LEU A 251 -3.49 23.83 8.92
CA LEU A 251 -3.45 22.39 8.63
C LEU A 251 -3.35 21.58 9.92
N ASP A 252 -2.40 21.93 10.81
CA ASP A 252 -2.09 21.21 12.05
C ASP A 252 -3.30 21.13 13.01
N LEU A 253 -4.07 22.22 13.13
CA LEU A 253 -5.23 22.27 14.03
C LEU A 253 -6.42 21.44 13.52
N GLY A 254 -6.55 21.25 12.20
CA GLY A 254 -7.69 20.58 11.59
C GLY A 254 -7.45 19.14 11.18
N TRP A 255 -6.21 18.71 10.95
CA TRP A 255 -5.90 17.34 10.53
C TRP A 255 -6.07 16.39 11.71
N ARG A 256 -7.07 15.51 11.62
CA ARG A 256 -7.33 14.49 12.64
C ARG A 256 -7.20 13.10 12.06
N GLY A 257 -6.24 12.35 12.59
CA GLY A 257 -6.10 10.92 12.33
C GLY A 257 -5.72 10.59 10.88
N ARG A 258 -6.36 9.52 10.37
CA ARG A 258 -6.05 8.95 9.06
C ARG A 258 -6.63 9.82 7.95
N ALA A 259 -5.81 10.14 6.97
CA ALA A 259 -6.15 11.03 5.88
C ALA A 259 -5.67 10.47 4.54
N THR A 260 -6.20 11.00 3.45
CA THR A 260 -5.73 10.72 2.09
C THR A 260 -5.78 11.98 1.25
N VAL A 261 -4.98 12.05 0.19
CA VAL A 261 -4.88 13.23 -0.67
C VAL A 261 -5.45 12.89 -2.03
N ILE A 262 -6.35 13.73 -2.53
CA ILE A 262 -6.93 13.67 -3.87
C ILE A 262 -6.86 15.08 -4.43
N ASP A 263 -6.25 15.25 -5.60
CA ASP A 263 -6.14 16.54 -6.31
C ASP A 263 -5.71 17.70 -5.40
N ASN A 264 -4.61 17.53 -4.65
CA ASN A 264 -4.06 18.48 -3.68
C ASN A 264 -4.99 18.88 -2.51
N VAL A 265 -6.08 18.15 -2.30
CA VAL A 265 -6.94 18.29 -1.13
C VAL A 265 -6.69 17.12 -0.18
N LEU A 266 -6.31 17.43 1.06
CA LEU A 266 -6.16 16.43 2.12
C LEU A 266 -7.51 16.17 2.79
N TYR A 267 -8.06 14.97 2.59
CA TYR A 267 -9.31 14.53 3.20
C TYR A 267 -9.08 13.77 4.50
N CYS A 268 -9.79 14.15 5.55
CA CYS A 268 -9.89 13.41 6.81
C CYS A 268 -11.30 13.56 7.42
N TYR A 269 -11.57 12.88 8.52
CA TYR A 269 -12.78 13.10 9.31
C TYR A 269 -12.52 14.08 10.45
N ASP A 270 -13.56 14.81 10.88
CA ASP A 270 -13.52 15.68 12.05
C ASP A 270 -14.06 14.98 13.32
N TYR A 271 -14.06 15.70 14.44
CA TYR A 271 -14.56 15.22 15.74
C TYR A 271 -16.07 15.00 15.80
N LEU A 272 -16.81 15.36 14.75
CA LEU A 272 -18.24 15.11 14.60
C LEU A 272 -18.51 13.94 13.63
N GLY A 273 -17.44 13.31 13.12
CA GLY A 273 -17.51 12.22 12.15
C GLY A 273 -17.88 12.69 10.75
N LYS A 274 -17.68 13.96 10.42
CA LYS A 274 -17.89 14.52 9.08
C LYS A 274 -16.59 14.52 8.30
N ILE A 275 -16.68 14.29 7.00
CA ILE A 275 -15.52 14.38 6.10
C ILE A 275 -15.23 15.86 5.81
N ARG A 276 -13.98 16.26 5.99
CA ARG A 276 -13.43 17.58 5.62
C ARG A 276 -12.27 17.39 4.67
N GLY A 277 -12.08 18.38 3.79
CA GLY A 277 -10.88 18.51 2.97
C GLY A 277 -10.13 19.79 3.35
N PHE A 278 -8.82 19.71 3.49
CA PHE A 278 -7.94 20.87 3.51
C PHE A 278 -7.46 21.15 2.10
N ASP A 279 -7.89 22.28 1.58
CA ASP A 279 -7.45 22.77 0.27
C ASP A 279 -6.16 23.56 0.46
N VAL A 280 -5.08 23.09 -0.16
CA VAL A 280 -3.74 23.67 -0.02
C VAL A 280 -3.66 25.03 -0.70
N GLU A 281 -4.40 25.22 -1.80
CA GLU A 281 -4.43 26.49 -2.53
C GLU A 281 -5.14 27.57 -1.71
N ASP A 282 -6.25 27.20 -1.07
CA ASP A 282 -7.06 28.11 -0.27
C ASP A 282 -6.61 28.20 1.20
N ASN A 283 -5.64 27.38 1.61
CA ASN A 283 -5.15 27.22 2.99
C ASN A 283 -6.29 27.10 4.02
N ALA A 284 -7.30 26.28 3.71
CA ALA A 284 -8.53 26.25 4.48
C ALA A 284 -9.18 24.86 4.54
N TRP A 285 -9.67 24.51 5.73
CA TRP A 285 -10.48 23.33 5.94
C TRP A 285 -11.95 23.57 5.59
N LYS A 286 -12.48 22.82 4.63
CA LYS A 286 -13.89 22.86 4.21
C LYS A 286 -14.56 21.53 4.49
N GLN A 287 -15.82 21.57 4.92
CA GLN A 287 -16.63 20.35 5.02
C GLN A 287 -16.99 19.86 3.62
N VAL A 288 -16.95 18.55 3.38
CA VAL A 288 -17.49 17.99 2.14
C VAL A 288 -19.01 17.93 2.23
N MET A 289 -19.67 18.64 1.32
CA MET A 289 -21.13 18.75 1.24
C MET A 289 -21.72 17.60 0.41
N GLY A 290 -22.98 17.27 0.66
CA GLY A 290 -23.71 16.22 -0.09
C GLY A 290 -23.72 14.82 0.53
N LEU A 291 -22.90 14.56 1.57
CA LEU A 291 -22.71 13.20 2.12
C LEU A 291 -23.57 12.84 3.33
N GLY A 292 -24.26 13.81 3.95
CA GLY A 292 -24.81 13.68 5.31
C GLY A 292 -25.96 12.68 5.50
N LYS A 293 -26.58 12.17 4.43
CA LYS A 293 -27.67 11.18 4.50
C LYS A 293 -27.19 9.75 4.32
N ASP A 294 -26.09 9.56 3.59
CA ASP A 294 -25.68 8.25 3.08
C ASP A 294 -24.56 7.62 3.93
N LEU A 295 -23.85 8.42 4.72
CA LEU A 295 -22.78 7.95 5.59
C LEU A 295 -23.14 8.05 7.07
N PRO A 296 -22.81 7.04 7.89
CA PRO A 296 -22.94 7.15 9.32
C PRO A 296 -21.97 8.21 9.87
N LYS A 297 -22.27 8.74 11.06
CA LYS A 297 -21.31 9.53 11.82
C LYS A 297 -20.37 8.58 12.55
N PHE A 298 -19.12 8.45 12.08
CA PHE A 298 -18.09 7.65 12.74
C PHE A 298 -17.10 8.57 13.46
N LEU A 299 -17.00 8.43 14.78
CA LEU A 299 -16.10 9.23 15.62
C LEU A 299 -14.71 8.59 15.76
N SER A 300 -14.60 7.27 15.51
CA SER A 300 -13.35 6.51 15.63
C SER A 300 -13.40 5.26 14.75
N GLY A 301 -12.23 4.78 14.30
CA GLY A 301 -12.09 3.51 13.58
C GLY A 301 -12.12 3.60 12.05
N ALA A 302 -12.59 4.71 11.47
CA ALA A 302 -12.55 4.89 10.02
C ALA A 302 -11.12 5.15 9.49
N THR A 303 -10.87 4.71 8.26
CA THR A 303 -9.66 5.01 7.47
C THR A 303 -10.07 5.37 6.07
N MET A 304 -9.21 6.09 5.35
CA MET A 304 -9.50 6.59 4.02
C MET A 304 -8.37 6.28 3.06
N ALA A 305 -8.67 6.16 1.78
CA ALA A 305 -7.69 5.95 0.72
C ALA A 305 -8.15 6.61 -0.58
N ASN A 306 -7.20 7.06 -1.40
CA ASN A 306 -7.46 7.52 -2.76
C ASN A 306 -7.48 6.30 -3.70
N ARG A 307 -8.61 6.07 -4.37
CA ARG A 307 -8.75 5.06 -5.41
C ARG A 307 -9.08 5.74 -6.73
N ASP A 308 -8.03 6.02 -7.52
CA ASP A 308 -8.18 6.59 -8.87
C ASP A 308 -8.94 7.93 -8.88
N GLY A 309 -8.61 8.82 -7.93
CA GLY A 309 -9.27 10.11 -7.76
C GLY A 309 -10.59 10.04 -6.96
N ARG A 310 -11.02 8.84 -6.56
CA ARG A 310 -12.19 8.66 -5.71
C ARG A 310 -11.78 8.49 -4.25
N LEU A 311 -12.57 9.08 -3.36
CA LEU A 311 -12.39 8.96 -1.93
C LEU A 311 -13.02 7.66 -1.45
N VAL A 312 -12.20 6.75 -0.95
CA VAL A 312 -12.66 5.53 -0.30
C VAL A 312 -12.64 5.73 1.20
N VAL A 313 -13.73 5.37 1.87
CA VAL A 313 -13.83 5.38 3.34
C VAL A 313 -14.19 3.99 3.81
N VAL A 314 -13.44 3.46 4.76
CA VAL A 314 -13.64 2.13 5.35
C VAL A 314 -13.81 2.30 6.85
N TRP A 315 -14.86 1.71 7.43
CA TRP A 315 -15.15 1.84 8.86
C TRP A 315 -15.70 0.56 9.46
N GLU A 316 -15.63 0.48 10.79
CA GLU A 316 -16.18 -0.61 11.57
C GLU A 316 -17.67 -0.36 11.81
N GLY A 317 -18.50 -1.32 11.39
CA GLY A 317 -19.94 -1.31 11.64
C GLY A 317 -20.30 -1.64 13.09
N ALA A 318 -21.59 -1.53 13.42
CA ALA A 318 -22.08 -1.88 14.74
C ALA A 318 -21.80 -3.35 15.07
N LYS A 319 -21.56 -3.64 16.36
CA LYS A 319 -21.33 -5.01 16.83
C LYS A 319 -22.58 -5.85 16.57
N SER A 320 -22.43 -6.95 15.83
CA SER A 320 -23.50 -7.94 15.66
C SER A 320 -23.60 -8.83 16.90
N ALA A 321 -24.82 -9.29 17.21
CA ALA A 321 -25.06 -10.29 18.25
C ALA A 321 -24.29 -11.61 18.04
N ARG A 322 -23.80 -11.86 16.82
CA ARG A 322 -23.11 -13.09 16.41
C ARG A 322 -21.59 -13.13 16.72
N LYS A 323 -21.05 -12.24 17.56
CA LYS A 323 -19.59 -12.10 17.82
C LYS A 323 -18.74 -11.81 16.57
N VAL A 324 -19.37 -11.19 15.57
CA VAL A 324 -18.72 -10.75 14.34
C VAL A 324 -18.95 -9.23 14.21
N SER A 325 -17.94 -8.54 13.70
CA SER A 325 -18.01 -7.13 13.32
C SER A 325 -17.97 -7.04 11.79
N GLU A 326 -18.81 -6.19 11.22
CA GLU A 326 -18.82 -5.91 9.78
C GLU A 326 -17.88 -4.74 9.49
N ILE A 327 -17.10 -4.86 8.43
CA ILE A 327 -16.30 -3.78 7.87
C ILE A 327 -17.05 -3.25 6.66
N TRP A 328 -17.40 -1.98 6.74
CA TRP A 328 -18.10 -1.26 5.69
C TRP A 328 -17.12 -0.47 4.84
N CYS A 329 -17.46 -0.28 3.58
CA CYS A 329 -16.70 0.53 2.64
C CYS A 329 -17.66 1.38 1.82
N ALA A 330 -17.27 2.63 1.56
CA ALA A 330 -17.94 3.50 0.62
C ALA A 330 -16.92 4.10 -0.34
N GLU A 331 -17.30 4.20 -1.61
CA GLU A 331 -16.58 4.98 -2.61
C GLU A 331 -17.36 6.26 -2.89
N ILE A 332 -16.64 7.37 -2.91
CA ILE A 332 -17.22 8.72 -2.94
C ILE A 332 -16.53 9.49 -4.04
N SER A 333 -17.32 9.96 -5.01
CA SER A 333 -16.87 10.98 -5.95
C SER A 333 -16.76 12.32 -5.20
N VAL A 334 -15.60 12.98 -5.25
CA VAL A 334 -15.36 14.29 -4.62
C VAL A 334 -14.89 15.31 -5.65
N TRP A 335 -15.31 16.56 -5.52
CA TRP A 335 -14.93 17.64 -6.42
C TRP A 335 -15.04 19.02 -5.74
N LYS A 336 -14.33 20.00 -6.30
CA LYS A 336 -14.44 21.42 -5.95
C LYS A 336 -15.46 22.09 -6.87
N ASP A 337 -16.44 22.79 -6.31
CA ASP A 337 -17.40 23.57 -7.07
C ASP A 337 -16.72 24.84 -7.62
N GLY A 338 -16.71 24.99 -8.96
CA GLY A 338 -15.96 26.05 -9.63
C GLY A 338 -16.47 27.47 -9.35
N GLY A 339 -17.68 27.62 -8.82
CA GLY A 339 -18.26 28.94 -8.50
C GLY A 339 -17.80 29.51 -7.15
N ASN A 340 -17.78 28.69 -6.10
CA ASN A 340 -17.56 29.13 -4.72
C ASN A 340 -16.42 28.40 -4.00
N GLY A 341 -15.75 27.46 -4.68
CA GLY A 341 -14.67 26.66 -4.10
C GLY A 341 -15.13 25.69 -2.99
N GLU A 342 -16.42 25.42 -2.84
CA GLU A 342 -16.92 24.44 -1.88
C GLU A 342 -16.51 23.02 -2.29
N LEU A 343 -16.19 22.20 -1.30
CA LEU A 343 -15.96 20.78 -1.52
C LEU A 343 -17.30 20.05 -1.49
N ARG A 344 -17.59 19.28 -2.54
CA ARG A 344 -18.79 18.46 -2.68
C ARG A 344 -18.41 17.00 -2.87
N GLY A 345 -19.34 16.12 -2.53
CA GLY A 345 -19.20 14.71 -2.83
C GLY A 345 -20.54 14.00 -2.96
N SER A 346 -20.50 12.84 -3.60
CA SER A 346 -21.63 11.92 -3.76
C SER A 346 -21.15 10.51 -3.51
N VAL A 347 -21.89 9.75 -2.71
CA VAL A 347 -21.60 8.33 -2.45
C VAL A 347 -21.99 7.53 -3.68
N ASP A 348 -21.01 6.94 -4.36
CA ASP A 348 -21.24 6.12 -5.55
C ASP A 348 -21.82 4.76 -5.15
N TRP A 349 -21.29 4.18 -4.07
CA TRP A 349 -21.79 2.96 -3.45
C TRP A 349 -21.30 2.85 -1.99
N SER A 350 -22.02 2.09 -1.17
CA SER A 350 -21.66 1.79 0.21
C SER A 350 -22.21 0.43 0.62
N ASP A 351 -21.36 -0.50 1.06
CA ASP A 351 -21.77 -1.85 1.46
C ASP A 351 -20.77 -2.49 2.44
N VAL A 352 -21.16 -3.62 3.03
CA VAL A 352 -20.29 -4.49 3.83
C VAL A 352 -19.33 -5.22 2.91
N VAL A 353 -18.03 -5.03 3.13
CA VAL A 353 -16.97 -5.66 2.33
C VAL A 353 -16.29 -6.82 3.04
N LEU A 354 -16.35 -6.89 4.37
CA LEU A 354 -15.70 -7.96 5.12
C LEU A 354 -16.41 -8.21 6.46
N SER A 355 -16.42 -9.47 6.91
CA SER A 355 -16.84 -9.85 8.25
C SER A 355 -15.64 -10.35 9.05
N VAL A 356 -15.39 -9.77 10.22
CA VAL A 356 -14.22 -10.07 11.07
C VAL A 356 -14.64 -10.44 12.49
N PRO A 357 -13.81 -11.17 13.26
CA PRO A 357 -14.12 -11.45 14.66
C PRO A 357 -14.38 -10.18 15.47
N SER A 358 -15.34 -10.19 16.39
CA SER A 358 -15.59 -9.04 17.27
C SER A 358 -14.35 -8.63 18.05
N GLY A 359 -14.12 -7.31 18.17
CA GLY A 359 -12.91 -6.75 18.78
C GLY A 359 -11.76 -6.56 17.80
N SER A 360 -11.94 -6.91 16.53
CA SER A 360 -11.01 -6.52 15.47
C SER A 360 -11.09 -5.02 15.20
N SER A 361 -9.98 -4.44 14.76
CA SER A 361 -9.88 -3.01 14.42
C SER A 361 -9.18 -2.79 13.09
N ILE A 362 -9.65 -1.82 12.31
CA ILE A 362 -8.99 -1.42 11.07
C ILE A 362 -7.70 -0.67 11.44
N VAL A 363 -6.57 -1.06 10.85
CA VAL A 363 -5.27 -0.42 11.04
C VAL A 363 -4.96 0.50 9.86
N HIS A 364 -4.98 -0.05 8.64
CA HIS A 364 -4.70 0.70 7.41
C HIS A 364 -5.64 0.28 6.28
N CYS A 365 -5.94 1.24 5.41
CA CYS A 365 -6.48 1.02 4.07
C CYS A 365 -5.52 1.69 3.07
N LEU A 366 -5.02 0.91 2.12
CA LEU A 366 -4.05 1.36 1.13
C LEU A 366 -4.59 1.02 -0.26
N THR A 367 -4.40 1.92 -1.21
CA THR A 367 -4.68 1.63 -2.62
C THR A 367 -3.38 1.33 -3.34
N VAL A 368 -3.33 0.22 -4.06
CA VAL A 368 -2.18 -0.14 -4.89
C VAL A 368 -2.64 -0.38 -6.31
N LYS A 369 -1.97 0.25 -7.28
CA LYS A 369 -2.18 0.01 -8.71
C LYS A 369 -1.39 -1.22 -9.14
N VAL A 370 -2.07 -2.22 -9.70
CA VAL A 370 -1.47 -3.50 -10.12
C VAL A 370 -1.91 -3.92 -11.51
#